data_AF-A0A9E2HKI7-F1
#
_entry.id   AF-A0A9E2HKI7-F1
#
_cell.length_a   1.000
_cell.length_b   1.000
_cell.length_c   1.000
_cell.angle_alpha   90.00
_cell.angle_beta   90.00
_cell.angle_gamma   90.00
#
_symmetry.space_group_name_H-M   'P 1'
#
loop_
_entity.id
_entity.type
_entity.pdbx_description
1 polymer ?
#
loop_
_entity_poly.entity_id
_entity_poly.type
_entity_poly.pdbx_seq_one_letter_code
_entity_poly.pdbx_strand_id
1 'polypeptide(L)'
;MVKIARRIVMLHPAIISAAIMIGYAMPLFVQILPLHVLLKGALYVFPFVAMCTWIWAVFHVANRTLPHPRSHHWGWVFAAPPAIIFVAGSAGWSTNNSPSAFAFFISLFVAITLAAKALEKAHDPDGNPSVGRMLGTALLMYFAPVGVFALHGRVLRVASRSL
;
A
#
# COMPACT_ATOMS: atom_id res chain seq x y z
N MET A 1 12.02 12.12 1.72
CA MET A 1 10.99 11.05 1.66
C MET A 1 10.47 10.61 3.04
N VAL A 2 11.32 10.34 4.04
CA VAL A 2 10.88 9.88 5.38
C VAL A 2 9.93 10.88 6.07
N LYS A 3 10.19 12.19 5.97
CA LYS A 3 9.28 13.22 6.51
C LYS A 3 7.87 13.15 5.91
N ILE A 4 7.76 12.84 4.61
CA ILE A 4 6.49 12.70 3.89
C ILE A 4 5.79 11.42 4.34
N ALA A 5 6.51 10.30 4.36
CA ALA A 5 6.00 9.03 4.88
C ALA A 5 5.48 9.16 6.31
N ARG A 6 6.22 9.87 7.18
CA ARG A 6 5.80 10.17 8.56
C ARG A 6 4.49 10.96 8.61
N ARG A 7 4.35 12.02 7.81
CA ARG A 7 3.10 12.79 7.74
C ARG A 7 1.92 11.91 7.33
N ILE A 8 2.11 11.05 6.32
CA ILE A 8 1.07 10.13 5.84
C ILE A 8 0.64 9.16 6.95
N VAL A 9 1.56 8.53 7.66
CA VAL A 9 1.20 7.59 8.74
C VAL A 9 0.64 8.26 9.99
N MET A 10 0.87 9.57 10.16
CA MET A 10 0.31 10.38 11.25
C MET A 10 -1.08 10.94 10.93
N LEU A 11 -1.55 10.82 9.67
CA LEU A 11 -2.92 11.20 9.35
C LEU A 11 -3.90 10.32 10.11
N HIS A 12 -5.04 10.90 10.47
CA HIS A 12 -6.09 10.17 11.15
C HIS A 12 -6.53 8.96 10.30
N PRO A 13 -6.66 7.75 10.88
CA PRO A 13 -6.95 6.53 10.14
C PRO A 13 -8.24 6.65 9.31
N ALA A 14 -9.25 7.37 9.82
CA ALA A 14 -10.48 7.64 9.09
C ALA A 14 -10.26 8.39 7.76
N ILE A 15 -9.29 9.31 7.68
CA ILE A 15 -9.01 10.06 6.43
C ILE A 15 -8.43 9.11 5.38
N ILE A 16 -7.47 8.27 5.78
CA ILE A 16 -6.82 7.31 4.88
C ILE A 16 -7.83 6.25 4.43
N SER A 17 -8.60 5.69 5.37
CA SER A 17 -9.64 4.71 5.05
C SER A 17 -10.74 5.32 4.18
N ALA A 18 -11.16 6.56 4.43
CA ALA A 18 -12.13 7.25 3.57
C ALA A 18 -11.59 7.44 2.14
N ALA A 19 -10.33 7.88 1.98
CA ALA A 19 -9.71 8.03 0.66
C ALA A 19 -9.66 6.69 -0.11
N ILE A 20 -9.31 5.60 0.58
CA ILE A 20 -9.28 4.26 -0.01
C ILE A 20 -10.69 3.79 -0.37
N MET A 21 -11.68 3.98 0.51
CA MET A 21 -13.07 3.57 0.29
C MET A 21 -13.73 4.37 -0.85
N ILE A 22 -13.52 5.69 -0.89
CA ILE A 22 -13.94 6.54 -2.01
C ILE A 22 -13.32 6.00 -3.31
N GLY A 23 -12.03 5.67 -3.28
CA GLY A 23 -11.35 5.07 -4.42
C GLY A 23 -11.94 3.75 -4.88
N TYR A 24 -12.31 2.85 -3.96
CA TYR A 24 -12.96 1.58 -4.31
C TYR A 24 -14.37 1.77 -4.85
N ALA A 25 -15.08 2.83 -4.44
CA ALA A 25 -16.38 3.18 -4.96
C ALA A 25 -16.30 3.84 -6.36
N MET A 26 -15.22 4.57 -6.68
CA MET A 26 -15.10 5.31 -7.94
C MET A 26 -15.35 4.47 -9.20
N PRO A 27 -14.77 3.25 -9.37
CA PRO A 27 -15.03 2.41 -10.54
C PRO A 27 -16.51 2.11 -10.81
N LEU A 28 -17.35 2.07 -9.78
CA LEU A 28 -18.80 1.83 -9.92
C LEU A 28 -19.50 2.94 -10.72
N PHE A 29 -19.02 4.18 -10.56
CA PHE A 29 -19.58 5.34 -11.25
C PHE A 29 -18.97 5.54 -12.65
N VAL A 30 -17.75 5.08 -12.87
CA VAL A 30 -17.02 5.21 -14.15
C VAL A 30 -17.64 4.37 -15.27
N GLN A 31 -18.28 3.24 -14.94
CA GLN A 31 -18.89 2.36 -15.94
C GLN A 31 -20.10 3.02 -16.66
N ILE A 32 -20.69 4.05 -16.05
CA ILE A 32 -21.92 4.69 -16.52
C ILE A 32 -21.60 5.94 -17.37
N LEU A 33 -20.37 6.45 -17.32
CA LEU A 33 -19.97 7.71 -17.94
C LEU A 33 -19.10 7.47 -19.21
N PRO A 34 -19.36 8.19 -20.32
CA PRO A 34 -18.52 8.13 -21.53
C PRO A 34 -17.22 8.94 -21.33
N LEU A 35 -16.32 8.44 -20.48
CA LEU A 35 -15.04 9.09 -20.17
C LEU A 35 -13.94 8.70 -21.17
N HIS A 36 -12.98 9.62 -21.37
CA HIS A 36 -11.75 9.37 -22.12
C HIS A 36 -10.92 8.25 -21.49
N VAL A 37 -10.18 7.48 -22.30
CA VAL A 37 -9.48 6.26 -21.87
C VAL A 37 -8.43 6.52 -20.79
N LEU A 38 -7.68 7.62 -20.89
CA LEU A 38 -6.72 8.04 -19.85
C LEU A 38 -7.41 8.39 -18.52
N LEU A 39 -8.59 9.01 -18.58
CA LEU A 39 -9.33 9.38 -17.39
C LEU A 39 -9.93 8.13 -16.71
N LYS A 40 -10.40 7.15 -17.51
CA LYS A 40 -10.78 5.83 -16.99
C LYS A 40 -9.61 5.17 -16.25
N GLY A 41 -8.42 5.11 -16.88
CA GLY A 41 -7.22 4.56 -16.26
C GLY A 41 -6.85 5.25 -14.94
N ALA A 42 -6.91 6.58 -14.90
CA ALA A 42 -6.65 7.38 -13.69
C ALA A 42 -7.64 7.08 -12.55
N LEU A 43 -8.92 6.87 -12.87
CA LEU A 43 -9.95 6.55 -11.88
C LEU A 43 -9.84 5.11 -11.37
N TYR A 44 -9.52 4.16 -12.24
CA TYR A 44 -9.28 2.76 -11.85
C TYR A 44 -8.05 2.61 -10.96
N VAL A 45 -7.01 3.41 -11.17
CA VAL A 45 -5.76 3.30 -10.41
C VAL A 45 -5.85 3.96 -9.02
N PHE A 46 -6.73 4.96 -8.86
CA PHE A 46 -6.83 5.76 -7.63
C PHE A 46 -6.90 4.96 -6.32
N PRO A 47 -7.76 3.92 -6.15
CA PRO A 47 -7.76 3.12 -4.91
C PRO A 47 -6.40 2.46 -4.62
N PHE A 48 -5.74 1.97 -5.67
CA PHE A 48 -4.44 1.32 -5.55
C PHE A 48 -3.33 2.33 -5.26
N VAL A 49 -3.41 3.54 -5.78
CA VAL A 49 -2.51 4.64 -5.39
C VAL A 49 -2.65 4.94 -3.91
N ALA A 50 -3.88 5.14 -3.41
CA ALA A 50 -4.12 5.44 -2.00
C ALA A 50 -3.60 4.32 -1.08
N MET A 51 -3.96 3.07 -1.39
CA MET A 51 -3.52 1.89 -0.66
C MET A 51 -1.99 1.75 -0.68
N CYS A 52 -1.37 1.75 -1.86
CA CYS A 52 0.08 1.57 -1.99
C CYS A 52 0.87 2.73 -1.39
N THR A 53 0.35 3.96 -1.42
CA THR A 53 0.97 5.13 -0.77
C THR A 53 1.02 4.95 0.75
N TRP A 54 -0.05 4.45 1.35
CA TRP A 54 -0.06 4.16 2.79
C TRP A 54 0.91 3.03 3.14
N ILE A 55 0.89 1.92 2.39
CA ILE A 55 1.81 0.78 2.62
C ILE A 55 3.28 1.21 2.42
N TRP A 56 3.56 2.02 1.39
CA TRP A 56 4.86 2.64 1.15
C TRP A 56 5.31 3.50 2.35
N ALA A 57 4.41 4.29 2.90
CA ALA A 57 4.70 5.14 4.05
C ALA A 57 5.06 4.30 5.29
N VAL A 58 4.30 3.24 5.56
CA VAL A 58 4.59 2.27 6.62
C VAL A 58 5.96 1.61 6.41
N PHE A 59 6.25 1.14 5.19
CA PHE A 59 7.55 0.56 4.86
C PHE A 59 8.70 1.54 5.10
N HIS A 60 8.58 2.78 4.63
CA HIS A 60 9.66 3.76 4.78
C HIS A 60 9.92 4.15 6.23
N VAL A 61 8.86 4.29 7.03
CA VAL A 61 8.99 4.58 8.46
C VAL A 61 9.61 3.40 9.20
N ALA A 62 9.13 2.18 8.95
CA ALA A 62 9.64 0.98 9.60
C ALA A 62 11.06 0.61 9.17
N ASN A 63 11.38 0.71 7.87
CA ASN A 63 12.71 0.37 7.36
C ASN A 63 13.79 1.30 7.92
N ARG A 64 13.45 2.54 8.28
CA ARG A 64 14.40 3.53 8.83
C ARG A 64 14.77 3.26 10.28
N THR A 65 13.96 2.53 11.03
CA THR A 65 14.28 2.16 12.42
C THR A 65 15.10 0.87 12.52
N LEU A 66 15.36 0.20 11.39
CA LEU A 66 16.13 -1.04 11.37
C LEU A 66 17.65 -0.75 11.39
N PRO A 67 18.47 -1.62 12.01
CA PRO A 67 19.92 -1.46 12.05
C PRO A 67 20.57 -1.45 10.66
N HIS A 68 20.00 -2.22 9.73
CA HIS A 68 20.44 -2.31 8.34
C HIS A 68 19.26 -1.96 7.42
N PRO A 69 19.00 -0.65 7.22
CA PRO A 69 17.90 -0.21 6.37
C PRO A 69 18.13 -0.71 4.94
N ARG A 70 17.08 -1.27 4.32
CA ARG A 70 17.11 -1.61 2.89
C ARG A 70 17.34 -0.36 2.04
N SER A 71 17.96 -0.56 0.87
CA SER A 71 18.28 0.53 -0.05
C SER A 71 17.04 1.32 -0.47
N HIS A 72 17.25 2.59 -0.83
CA HIS A 72 16.17 3.50 -1.18
C HIS A 72 15.32 3.01 -2.36
N HIS A 73 15.93 2.24 -3.27
CA HIS A 73 15.29 1.73 -4.48
C HIS A 73 14.11 0.78 -4.22
N TRP A 74 14.09 0.10 -3.08
CA TRP A 74 12.97 -0.77 -2.70
C TRP A 74 11.64 -0.01 -2.51
N GLY A 75 11.69 1.31 -2.30
CA GLY A 75 10.51 2.17 -2.26
C GLY A 75 9.74 2.24 -3.59
N TRP A 76 10.38 1.95 -4.73
CA TRP A 76 9.73 1.97 -6.03
C TRP A 76 8.81 0.76 -6.28
N VAL A 77 9.00 -0.33 -5.53
CA VAL A 77 8.14 -1.53 -5.64
C VAL A 77 6.67 -1.21 -5.37
N PHE A 78 6.39 -0.21 -4.52
CA PHE A 78 5.04 0.22 -4.18
C PHE A 78 4.35 1.01 -5.31
N ALA A 79 5.10 1.52 -6.29
CA ALA A 79 4.55 2.16 -7.47
C ALA A 79 4.18 1.16 -8.57
N ALA A 80 4.69 -0.08 -8.52
CA ALA A 80 4.44 -1.08 -9.55
C ALA A 80 2.96 -1.52 -9.63
N PRO A 81 2.26 -1.86 -8.53
CA PRO A 81 0.84 -2.23 -8.61
C PRO A 81 -0.04 -1.15 -9.27
N PRO A 82 0.01 0.14 -8.85
CA PRO A 82 -0.79 1.16 -9.51
C PRO A 82 -0.34 1.38 -10.97
N ALA A 83 0.96 1.35 -11.29
CA ALA A 83 1.40 1.50 -12.67
C ALA A 83 0.84 0.40 -13.60
N ILE A 84 0.79 -0.85 -13.14
CA ILE A 84 0.22 -1.97 -13.89
C ILE A 84 -1.27 -1.74 -14.17
N ILE A 85 -2.04 -1.33 -13.16
CA ILE A 85 -3.48 -1.05 -13.31
C ILE A 85 -3.72 0.14 -14.23
N PHE A 86 -2.92 1.20 -14.12
CA PHE A 86 -3.04 2.37 -14.99
C PHE A 86 -2.81 1.98 -16.45
N VAL A 87 -1.73 1.25 -16.74
CA VAL A 87 -1.43 0.77 -18.09
C VAL A 87 -2.54 -0.12 -18.61
N ALA A 88 -2.97 -1.13 -17.83
CA ALA A 88 -4.05 -2.03 -18.22
C ALA A 88 -5.36 -1.28 -18.50
N GLY A 89 -5.75 -0.35 -17.62
CA GLY A 89 -6.96 0.46 -17.79
C GLY A 89 -6.88 1.40 -18.99
N SER A 90 -5.71 2.01 -19.24
CA SER A 90 -5.49 2.89 -20.38
C SER A 90 -5.39 2.16 -21.72
N ALA A 91 -4.97 0.89 -21.72
CA ALA A 91 -4.88 0.05 -22.90
C ALA A 91 -6.18 -0.73 -23.18
N GLY A 92 -7.20 -0.58 -22.33
CA GLY A 92 -8.45 -1.34 -22.42
C GLY A 92 -8.27 -2.84 -22.18
N TRP A 93 -7.20 -3.25 -21.51
CA TRP A 93 -6.94 -4.65 -21.20
C TRP A 93 -7.89 -5.14 -20.12
N SER A 94 -8.27 -6.42 -20.20
CA SER A 94 -9.00 -7.05 -19.10
C SER A 94 -8.16 -6.99 -17.83
N THR A 95 -8.75 -6.51 -16.74
CA THR A 95 -8.20 -6.56 -15.38
C THR A 95 -8.71 -7.78 -14.60
N ASN A 96 -9.52 -8.63 -15.25
CA ASN A 96 -10.08 -9.85 -14.69
C ASN A 96 -9.49 -11.07 -15.41
N ASN A 97 -8.98 -12.05 -14.64
CA ASN A 97 -8.45 -13.32 -15.15
C ASN A 97 -7.45 -13.14 -16.30
N SER A 98 -6.53 -12.19 -16.17
CA SER A 98 -5.59 -11.79 -17.22
C SER A 98 -4.14 -11.77 -16.71
N PRO A 99 -3.14 -11.77 -17.62
CA PRO A 99 -1.74 -11.61 -17.24
C PRO A 99 -1.45 -10.31 -16.47
N SER A 100 -2.17 -9.22 -16.78
CA SER A 100 -2.05 -7.95 -16.05
C SER A 100 -2.58 -8.06 -14.63
N ALA A 101 -3.69 -8.79 -14.41
CA ALA A 101 -4.19 -9.10 -13.07
C ALA A 101 -3.19 -9.92 -12.27
N PHE A 102 -2.59 -10.95 -12.87
CA PHE A 102 -1.56 -11.76 -12.24
C PHE A 102 -0.31 -10.93 -11.84
N ALA A 103 0.19 -10.11 -12.76
CA ALA A 103 1.31 -9.20 -12.49
C ALA A 103 1.00 -8.20 -11.37
N PHE A 104 -0.23 -7.65 -11.38
CA PHE A 104 -0.72 -6.79 -10.30
C PHE A 104 -0.68 -7.52 -8.95
N PHE A 105 -1.26 -8.72 -8.84
CA PHE A 105 -1.30 -9.46 -7.58
C PHE A 105 0.10 -9.83 -7.07
N ILE A 106 1.02 -10.25 -7.95
CA ILE A 106 2.41 -10.52 -7.56
C ILE A 106 3.07 -9.25 -7.03
N SER A 107 2.99 -8.14 -7.76
CA SER A 107 3.64 -6.89 -7.35
C SER A 107 3.07 -6.37 -6.03
N LEU A 108 1.75 -6.46 -5.84
CA LEU A 108 1.08 -6.07 -4.62
C LEU A 108 1.47 -6.98 -3.45
N PHE A 109 1.52 -8.29 -3.67
CA PHE A 109 1.92 -9.27 -2.66
C PHE A 109 3.36 -9.02 -2.20
N VAL A 110 4.28 -8.75 -3.13
CA VAL A 110 5.67 -8.38 -2.79
C VAL A 110 5.70 -7.09 -1.97
N ALA A 111 5.01 -6.03 -2.42
CA ALA A 111 4.94 -4.76 -1.70
C ALA A 111 4.43 -4.92 -0.26
N ILE A 112 3.29 -5.61 -0.08
CA ILE A 112 2.69 -5.90 1.22
C ILE A 112 3.65 -6.72 2.09
N THR A 113 4.25 -7.77 1.55
CA THR A 113 5.17 -8.65 2.28
C THR A 113 6.40 -7.88 2.76
N LEU A 114 6.96 -7.00 1.93
CA LEU A 114 8.09 -6.16 2.30
C LEU A 114 7.73 -5.18 3.43
N ALA A 115 6.57 -4.53 3.34
CA ALA A 115 6.08 -3.60 4.36
C ALA A 115 5.75 -4.31 5.68
N ALA A 116 5.05 -5.45 5.63
CA ALA A 116 4.72 -6.25 6.79
C ALA A 116 6.00 -6.73 7.51
N LYS A 117 6.96 -7.29 6.76
CA LYS A 117 8.25 -7.73 7.33
C LYS A 117 9.03 -6.58 7.97
N ALA A 118 9.05 -5.41 7.32
CA ALA A 118 9.70 -4.23 7.87
C ALA A 118 9.02 -3.76 9.15
N LEU A 119 7.68 -3.67 9.16
CA LEU A 119 6.90 -3.24 10.33
C LEU A 119 7.07 -4.19 11.51
N GLU A 120 7.03 -5.51 11.26
CA GLU A 120 7.21 -6.51 12.31
C GLU A 120 8.59 -6.42 12.95
N LYS A 121 9.65 -6.37 12.14
CA LYS A 121 11.03 -6.22 12.63
C LYS A 121 11.27 -4.89 13.35
N ALA A 122 10.62 -3.82 12.91
CA ALA A 122 10.74 -2.51 13.54
C ALA A 122 10.00 -2.44 14.90
N HIS A 123 8.94 -3.23 15.04
CA HIS A 123 8.14 -3.29 16.26
C HIS A 123 8.84 -4.12 17.34
N ASP A 124 9.47 -5.22 16.93
CA ASP A 124 10.19 -6.16 17.79
C ASP A 124 11.62 -6.39 17.23
N PRO A 125 12.58 -5.51 17.55
CA PRO A 125 13.93 -5.55 16.96
C PRO A 125 14.75 -6.76 17.40
N ASP A 126 14.51 -7.25 18.63
CA ASP A 126 15.24 -8.36 19.24
C ASP A 126 14.57 -9.71 18.95
N GLY A 127 13.30 -9.70 18.52
CA GLY A 127 12.53 -10.87 18.14
C GLY A 127 12.56 -11.18 16.65
N ASN A 128 12.56 -12.47 16.31
CA ASN A 128 12.21 -12.90 14.95
C ASN A 128 10.69 -13.01 14.83
N PRO A 129 10.02 -12.20 13.99
CA PRO A 129 8.57 -12.27 13.87
C PRO A 129 8.16 -13.63 13.31
N SER A 130 7.19 -14.27 13.96
CA SER A 130 6.64 -15.54 13.49
C SER A 130 5.97 -15.38 12.13
N VAL A 131 5.97 -16.45 11.32
CA VAL A 131 5.32 -16.47 10.00
C VAL A 131 3.84 -16.07 10.11
N GLY A 132 3.13 -16.60 11.12
CA GLY A 132 1.71 -16.26 11.35
C GLY A 132 1.47 -14.78 11.64
N ARG A 133 2.34 -14.15 12.43
CA ARG A 133 2.25 -12.71 12.73
C ARG A 133 2.51 -11.87 11.49
N MET A 134 3.52 -12.24 10.69
CA MET A 134 3.83 -11.58 9.43
C MET A 134 2.67 -11.70 8.43
N LEU A 135 2.07 -12.89 8.31
CA LEU A 135 0.88 -13.13 7.47
C LEU A 135 -0.33 -12.33 7.96
N GLY A 136 -0.56 -12.27 9.28
CA GLY A 136 -1.64 -11.45 9.85
C GLY A 136 -1.49 -9.96 9.52
N THR A 137 -0.29 -9.42 9.62
CA THR A 137 -0.01 -8.02 9.24
C THR A 137 -0.13 -7.81 7.74
N ALA A 138 0.33 -8.76 6.92
CA ALA A 138 0.15 -8.70 5.47
C ALA A 138 -1.33 -8.71 5.08
N LEU A 139 -2.14 -9.55 5.73
CA LEU A 139 -3.59 -9.63 5.51
C LEU A 139 -4.29 -8.32 5.89
N LEU A 140 -3.93 -7.73 7.03
CA LEU A 140 -4.44 -6.41 7.43
C LEU A 140 -4.04 -5.33 6.41
N MET A 141 -2.80 -5.34 5.91
CA MET A 141 -2.37 -4.41 4.87
C MET A 141 -3.10 -4.61 3.55
N TYR A 142 -3.45 -5.86 3.19
CA TYR A 142 -4.27 -6.17 2.02
C TYR A 142 -5.69 -5.59 2.17
N PHE A 143 -6.31 -5.79 3.34
CA PHE A 143 -7.58 -5.16 3.70
C PHE A 143 -7.37 -3.75 4.27
N ALA A 144 -6.71 -2.88 3.50
CA ALA A 144 -6.20 -1.60 3.96
C ALA A 144 -7.21 -0.73 4.74
N PRO A 145 -8.51 -0.61 4.38
CA PRO A 145 -9.45 0.17 5.17
C PRO A 145 -9.54 -0.27 6.63
N VAL A 146 -9.50 -1.57 6.90
CA VAL A 146 -9.51 -2.17 8.24
C VAL A 146 -8.10 -2.17 8.84
N GLY A 147 -7.11 -2.53 8.03
CA GLY A 147 -5.71 -2.59 8.44
C GLY A 147 -5.15 -1.25 8.91
N VAL A 148 -5.57 -0.14 8.30
CA VAL A 148 -5.20 1.21 8.72
C VAL A 148 -5.57 1.43 10.19
N PHE A 149 -6.79 1.09 10.61
CA PHE A 149 -7.21 1.21 12.02
C PHE A 149 -6.47 0.23 12.92
N ALA A 150 -6.43 -1.05 12.54
CA ALA A 150 -5.83 -2.10 13.36
C ALA A 150 -4.32 -1.89 13.58
N LEU A 151 -3.61 -1.38 12.58
CA LEU A 151 -2.16 -1.19 12.62
C LEU A 151 -1.75 0.22 13.07
N HIS A 152 -2.66 1.19 13.13
CA HIS A 152 -2.35 2.59 13.42
C HIS A 152 -1.48 2.77 14.66
N GLY A 153 -1.88 2.20 15.81
CA GLY A 153 -1.14 2.31 17.06
C GLY A 153 0.24 1.64 17.03
N ARG A 154 0.43 0.62 16.20
CA ARG A 154 1.74 -0.02 15.99
C ARG A 154 2.63 0.84 15.10
N VAL A 155 2.07 1.37 14.02
CA VAL A 155 2.77 2.24 13.08
C VAL A 155 3.21 3.54 13.76
N LEU A 156 2.36 4.17 14.58
CA LEU A 156 2.73 5.37 15.33
C LEU A 156 3.87 5.12 16.32
N ARG A 157 3.85 3.98 17.04
CA ARG A 157 4.93 3.56 17.94
C ARG A 157 6.27 3.37 17.21
N VAL A 158 6.24 2.85 15.99
CA VAL A 158 7.43 2.74 15.15
C VAL A 158 7.85 4.11 14.62
N ALA A 159 6.89 4.95 14.23
CA ALA A 159 7.14 6.30 13.72
C ALA A 159 7.84 7.19 14.76
N SER A 160 7.46 7.11 16.04
CA SER A 160 8.11 7.88 17.11
C SER A 160 9.57 7.48 17.35
N ARG A 161 9.95 6.23 17.04
CA ARG A 161 11.34 5.74 17.18
C ARG A 161 12.23 6.12 15.99
N SER A 162 11.65 6.55 14.88
CA SER A 162 12.38 6.91 13.66
C SER A 162 12.97 8.32 13.67
N LEU A 163 13.10 8.95 14.84
CA LEU A 163 13.62 10.32 15.05
C LEU A 163 15.12 10.42 14.77
#